data_AF-A0A800L759-F1
#
_entry.id   AF-A0A800L759-F1
#
_cell.length_a   1.000
_cell.length_b   1.000
_cell.length_c   1.000
_cell.angle_alpha   90.00
_cell.angle_beta   90.00
_cell.angle_gamma   90.00
#
_symmetry.space_group_name_H-M   'P 1'
#
loop_
_entity.id
_entity.type
_entity.pdbx_description
1 polymer ?
#
loop_
_entity_poly.entity_id
_entity_poly.type
_entity_poly.pdbx_seq_one_letter_code
_entity_poly.pdbx_strand_id
1 'polypeptide(L)' 'MIVAIPKEINAMEPRVAATPSTVKDLIKSGLQVRVETLAGNESFFSDQEYVNAGAEIVSSSSDLLSSADI' A
#
# COMPACT_ATOMS: atom_id res chain seq x y z
N MET A 1 12.09 6.36 6.12
CA MET A 1 12.13 5.08 5.39
C MET A 1 10.76 4.86 4.77
N ILE A 2 10.72 4.46 3.50
CA ILE A 2 9.51 4.27 2.70
C ILE A 2 9.21 2.78 2.59
N VAL A 3 8.01 2.38 3.01
CA VAL A 3 7.44 1.04 2.81
C VAL A 3 6.54 1.10 1.59
N ALA A 4 6.78 0.24 0.60
CA ALA A 4 5.95 0.09 -0.58
C ALA A 4 5.03 -1.14 -0.47
N ILE A 5 3.75 -0.95 -0.76
CA ILE A 5 2.75 -2.02 -0.85
C ILE A 5 2.26 -2.08 -2.30
N PRO A 6 2.90 -2.90 -3.15
CA PRO A 6 2.50 -3.05 -4.54
C PRO A 6 1.20 -3.86 -4.65
N LYS A 7 0.55 -3.74 -5.81
CA LYS A 7 -0.56 -4.61 -6.18
C LYS A 7 -0.02 -5.98 -6.60
N GLU A 8 -0.70 -7.04 -6.19
CA GLU A 8 -0.37 -8.40 -6.64
C GLU A 8 -0.56 -8.53 -8.16
N ILE A 9 0.44 -9.12 -8.82
CA ILE A 9 0.45 -9.30 -10.29
C ILE A 9 -0.33 -10.55 -10.73
N ASN A 10 -0.55 -11.49 -9.81
CA ASN A 10 -1.29 -12.71 -10.11
C ASN A 10 -2.79 -12.45 -9.99
N ALA A 11 -3.51 -12.61 -11.09
CA ALA A 11 -4.96 -12.39 -11.14
C ALA A 11 -5.79 -13.34 -10.26
N MET A 12 -5.19 -14.42 -9.75
CA MET A 12 -5.84 -15.32 -8.78
C MET A 12 -5.39 -15.08 -7.33
N GLU A 13 -4.69 -13.98 -7.07
CA GLU A 13 -4.18 -13.60 -5.75
C GLU A 13 -4.90 -12.35 -5.24
N PRO A 14 -6.03 -12.50 -4.51
CA PRO A 14 -6.85 -11.37 -4.08
C PRO A 14 -6.29 -10.68 -2.82
N ARG A 15 -5.21 -11.20 -2.24
CA ARG A 15 -4.63 -10.69 -0.99
C ARG A 15 -3.83 -9.40 -1.22
N VAL A 16 -3.58 -8.69 -0.13
CA VAL A 16 -2.68 -7.53 -0.10
C VAL A 16 -1.76 -7.64 1.11
N ALA A 17 -0.51 -7.18 0.98
CA ALA A 17 0.50 -7.34 2.02
C ALA A 17 0.22 -6.54 3.31
N ALA A 18 -0.59 -5.47 3.23
CA ALA A 18 -0.95 -4.66 4.38
C ALA A 18 -2.38 -4.12 4.31
N THR A 19 -3.05 -4.11 5.46
CA THR A 19 -4.39 -3.54 5.64
C THR A 19 -4.29 -2.06 6.06
N PRO A 20 -5.37 -1.26 5.94
CA PRO A 20 -5.39 0.11 6.47
C PRO A 20 -5.04 0.20 7.97
N SER A 21 -5.36 -0.84 8.76
CA SER A 21 -4.95 -0.90 10.18
C SER A 21 -3.43 -1.01 10.32
N THR A 22 -2.81 -1.95 9.59
CA THR A 22 -1.36 -2.15 9.61
C THR A 22 -0.62 -0.92 9.09
N VAL A 23 -1.16 -0.25 8.06
CA VAL A 23 -0.62 1.01 7.54
C VAL A 23 -0.60 2.09 8.60
N LYS A 24 -1.68 2.26 9.39
CA LYS A 24 -1.69 3.21 10.52
C LYS A 24 -0.57 2.92 11.51
N ASP A 25 -0.31 1.65 11.81
CA ASP A 25 0.70 1.28 12.81
C ASP A 25 2.14 1.45 12.27
N LEU A 26 2.37 1.20 10.99
CA LEU A 26 3.64 1.51 10.30
C LEU A 26 3.91 3.02 10.34
N ILE A 27 2.91 3.84 10.04
CA ILE A 27 3.03 5.30 10.06
C ILE A 27 3.29 5.83 11.47
N LYS A 28 2.57 5.32 12.48
CA LYS A 28 2.84 5.64 13.89
C LYS A 28 4.27 5.28 14.32
N SER A 29 4.86 4.26 13.71
CA SER A 29 6.24 3.84 13.96
C SER A 29 7.28 4.74 13.27
N GLY A 30 6.84 5.81 12.57
CA GLY A 30 7.71 6.78 11.90
C GLY A 30 8.06 6.43 10.46
N LEU A 31 7.39 5.42 9.87
CA LEU A 31 7.59 5.04 8.47
C LEU A 31 6.65 5.82 7.54
N GLN A 32 7.10 6.06 6.32
CA GLN A 32 6.22 6.52 5.25
C GLN A 32 5.69 5.30 4.51
N VAL A 33 4.40 5.26 4.23
CA VAL A 33 3.77 4.11 3.56
C VAL A 33 3.19 4.57 2.24
N ARG A 34 3.59 3.89 1.16
CA ARG A 34 3.08 4.07 -0.19
C ARG A 34 2.36 2.81 -0.62
N VAL A 35 1.17 2.96 -1.21
CA VAL A 35 0.34 1.86 -1.67
C VAL A 35 0.07 2.05 -3.16
N GLU A 36 0.21 0.99 -3.94
CA GLU A 36 -0.19 1.03 -5.34
C GLU A 36 -1.71 1.14 -5.46
N THR A 37 -2.19 1.95 -6.41
CA THR A 37 -3.63 2.08 -6.65
C THR A 37 -4.27 0.71 -6.88
N LEU A 38 -5.42 0.48 -6.26
CA LEU A 38 -6.19 -0.76 -6.31
C LEU A 38 -5.48 -2.01 -5.74
N ALA A 39 -4.38 -1.85 -5.00
CA ALA A 39 -3.67 -2.99 -4.38
C ALA A 39 -4.54 -3.77 -3.38
N GLY A 40 -5.37 -3.08 -2.61
CA GLY A 40 -6.25 -3.71 -1.62
C GLY A 40 -7.67 -4.01 -2.12
N ASN A 41 -8.01 -3.69 -3.37
CA ASN A 41 -9.41 -3.67 -3.82
C ASN A 41 -10.06 -5.06 -3.77
N GLU A 42 -9.33 -6.11 -4.14
CA GLU A 42 -9.81 -7.50 -4.04
C GLU A 42 -9.80 -8.05 -2.61
N SER A 43 -9.11 -7.36 -1.69
CA SER A 43 -9.14 -7.59 -0.25
C SER A 43 -10.17 -6.70 0.47
N PHE A 44 -11.08 -6.03 -0.25
CA PHE A 44 -12.11 -5.13 0.28
C PHE A 44 -11.56 -3.87 0.97
N PHE A 45 -10.37 -3.42 0.58
CA PHE A 45 -9.79 -2.16 1.03
C PHE A 45 -9.62 -1.19 -0.14
N SER A 46 -10.39 -0.11 -0.12
CA SER A 46 -10.33 0.94 -1.13
C SER A 46 -9.10 1.82 -0.96
N ASP A 47 -8.64 2.45 -2.04
CA ASP A 47 -7.58 3.46 -2.01
C ASP A 47 -7.88 4.57 -0.98
N GLN A 48 -9.15 4.95 -0.84
CA GLN A 48 -9.57 5.96 0.13
C GLN A 48 -9.35 5.51 1.58
N GLU A 49 -9.50 4.22 1.89
CA GLU A 49 -9.21 3.70 3.23
C GLU A 49 -7.72 3.76 3.57
N TYR A 50 -6.86 3.52 2.58
CA TYR A 50 -5.41 3.70 2.73
C TYR A 50 -5.04 5.18 2.91
N VAL A 51 -5.64 6.08 2.12
CA VAL A 51 -5.46 7.54 2.30
C VAL A 51 -5.91 7.97 3.70
N ASN A 52 -7.07 7.49 4.17
CA ASN A 52 -7.59 7.77 5.51
C ASN A 52 -6.71 7.17 6.62
N ALA A 53 -5.93 6.14 6.31
CA ALA A 53 -4.90 5.59 7.19
C ALA A 53 -3.59 6.39 7.18
N GLY A 54 -3.42 7.32 6.24
CA GLY A 54 -2.24 8.17 6.07
C GLY A 54 -1.24 7.69 5.02
N ALA A 55 -1.60 6.67 4.24
CA ALA A 55 -0.78 6.22 3.12
C ALA A 55 -0.85 7.18 1.92
N GLU A 56 0.22 7.22 1.14
CA GLU A 56 0.26 7.87 -0.17
C GLU A 56 -0.09 6.83 -1.26
N ILE A 57 -1.02 7.17 -2.17
CA ILE A 57 -1.38 6.29 -3.29
C ILE A 57 -0.52 6.61 -4.51
N VAL A 58 0.07 5.58 -5.12
CA VAL A 58 0.92 5.70 -6.30
C VAL A 58 0.36 4.84 -7.43
N SER A 59 0.22 5.39 -8.64
CA SER A 59 -0.37 4.65 -9.77
C SER A 59 0.61 3.77 -10.54
N SER A 60 1.91 4.04 -10.42
CA SER A 60 2.98 3.33 -11.14
C SER A 60 3.72 2.42 -10.17
N SER A 61 3.64 1.10 -10.38
CA SER A 61 4.37 0.11 -9.57
C SER A 61 5.89 0.31 -9.68
N SER A 62 6.38 0.79 -10.83
CA SER A 62 7.79 1.12 -11.03
C SER A 62 8.22 2.29 -10.14
N ASP A 63 7.43 3.37 -10.10
CA ASP A 63 7.75 4.55 -9.30
C ASP A 63 7.65 4.24 -7.80
N LEU A 64 6.63 3.47 -7.41
CA LEU A 64 6.43 2.95 -6.06
C LEU A 64 7.68 2.22 -5.56
N LEU A 65 8.18 1.25 -6.33
CA LEU A 65 9.32 0.41 -5.93
C LEU A 65 10.67 1.14 -6.03
N SER A 66 10.84 2.03 -7.00
CA SER A 66 12.11 2.75 -7.21
C SER A 66 12.55 3.64 -6.04
N SER A 67 11.59 4.04 -5.20
CA SER A 67 11.78 4.93 -4.06
C SER A 67 11.57 4.23 -2.71
N ALA A 68 11.36 2.91 -2.72
CA ALA A 68 11.08 2.12 -1.53
C ALA A 68 12.37 1.69 -0.83
N ASP A 69 12.37 1.76 0.50
CA ASP A 69 13.42 1.17 1.35
C ASP A 69 13.03 -0.25 1.80
N ILE A 70 11.72 -0.51 1.90
CA ILE A 70 11.09 -1.76 2.35
C ILE A 70 9.97 -2.14 1.38
#